data_AF-A0A5J4PIJ9-F1
#
_entry.id   AF-A0A5J4PIJ9-F1
#
_cell.length_a   1.000
_cell.length_b   1.000
_cell.length_c   1.000
_cell.angle_alpha   90.00
_cell.angle_beta   90.00
_cell.angle_gamma   90.00
#
_symmetry.space_group_name_H-M   'P 1'
#
loop_
_entity.id
_entity.type
_entity.pdbx_description
1 polymer ?
#
loop_
_entity_poly.entity_id
_entity_poly.type
_entity_poly.pdbx_seq_one_letter_code
_entity_poly.pdbx_strand_id
1 'polypeptide(L)'
;MRYIKLKPEEIEALEHLFETSSNNTVRKRSQCLLLSHQKRTITDLSKILGVHRRTIERWFDSWVLKGVQSLSIQPGRGVKTRLKGYEKEVCEQVELHSRNLKNVITYFKEQHQILICKKTLQNFLKEAQL
;
A
#
# COMPACT_ATOMS: atom_id res chain seq x y z
N MET A 1 -8.36 -0.24 29.88
CA MET A 1 -7.50 -0.53 28.71
C MET A 1 -8.30 -1.30 27.67
N ARG A 2 -8.10 -1.06 26.38
CA ARG A 2 -8.83 -1.72 25.29
C ARG A 2 -8.10 -2.98 24.84
N TYR A 3 -8.84 -4.07 24.65
CA TYR A 3 -8.35 -5.35 24.15
C TYR A 3 -9.25 -5.82 23.00
N ILE A 4 -8.70 -6.62 22.09
CA ILE A 4 -9.47 -7.28 21.04
C ILE A 4 -10.02 -8.59 21.58
N LYS A 5 -11.29 -8.89 21.27
CA LYS A 5 -11.89 -10.20 21.48
C LYS A 5 -11.98 -10.86 20.12
N LEU A 6 -11.37 -12.04 19.99
CA LEU A 6 -11.37 -12.84 18.78
C LEU A 6 -12.27 -14.06 18.99
N LYS A 7 -12.93 -14.51 17.92
CA LYS A 7 -13.58 -15.83 17.86
C LYS A 7 -12.54 -16.91 17.57
N PRO A 8 -12.81 -18.19 17.88
CA PRO A 8 -11.90 -19.30 17.58
C PRO A 8 -11.45 -19.33 16.11
N GLU A 9 -12.38 -19.15 15.17
CA GLU A 9 -12.09 -19.09 13.72
C GLU A 9 -11.13 -17.93 13.36
N GLU A 10 -11.26 -16.78 14.03
CA GLU A 10 -10.39 -15.63 13.80
C GLU A 10 -9.00 -15.85 14.37
N ILE A 11 -8.88 -16.56 15.49
CA ILE A 11 -7.60 -16.94 16.09
C ILE A 11 -6.83 -17.83 15.14
N GLU A 12 -7.46 -18.91 14.66
CA GLU A 12 -6.84 -19.86 13.74
C GLU A 12 -6.39 -19.17 12.43
N ALA A 13 -7.24 -18.31 11.87
CA ALA A 13 -6.90 -17.53 10.67
C ALA A 13 -5.71 -16.58 10.91
N LEU A 14 -5.66 -15.92 12.07
CA LEU A 14 -4.57 -14.99 12.42
C LEU A 14 -3.25 -15.72 12.71
N GLU A 15 -3.30 -16.89 13.34
CA GLU A 15 -2.15 -17.76 13.58
C GLU A 15 -1.56 -18.25 12.25
N HIS A 16 -2.41 -18.80 11.38
CA HIS A 16 -2.00 -19.21 10.04
C HIS A 16 -1.36 -18.06 9.26
N LEU A 17 -1.95 -16.86 9.28
CA LEU A 17 -1.39 -15.68 8.62
C LEU A 17 -0.09 -15.20 9.25
N PHE A 18 0.09 -15.34 10.55
CA PHE A 18 1.32 -14.96 11.24
C PHE A 18 2.51 -15.85 10.83
N GLU A 19 2.24 -17.15 10.61
CA GLU A 19 3.25 -18.14 10.25
C GLU A 19 3.57 -18.15 8.75
N THR A 20 2.54 -18.07 7.90
CA THR A 20 2.68 -18.36 6.45
C THR A 20 2.81 -17.12 5.57
N SER A 21 2.35 -15.95 6.03
CA SER A 21 2.28 -14.76 5.16
C SER A 21 3.68 -14.22 4.80
N SER A 22 3.97 -14.11 3.50
CA SER A 22 5.17 -13.42 3.00
C SER A 22 5.17 -11.92 3.33
N ASN A 23 4.01 -11.31 3.57
CA ASN A 23 3.90 -9.90 3.91
C ASN A 23 4.14 -9.65 5.41
N ASN A 24 5.27 -9.01 5.74
CA ASN A 24 5.64 -8.66 7.11
C ASN A 24 4.60 -7.77 7.83
N THR A 25 3.89 -6.90 7.11
CA THR A 25 2.86 -6.05 7.72
C THR A 25 1.67 -6.89 8.20
N VAL A 26 1.24 -7.84 7.38
CA VAL A 26 0.17 -8.79 7.73
C VAL A 26 0.57 -9.57 8.96
N ARG A 27 1.79 -10.16 8.96
CA ARG A 27 2.33 -10.90 10.11
C ARG A 27 2.34 -10.08 11.39
N LYS A 28 2.90 -8.86 11.37
CA LYS A 28 2.96 -7.97 12.55
C LYS A 28 1.57 -7.61 13.07
N ARG A 29 0.62 -7.31 12.18
CA ARG A 29 -0.75 -6.98 12.58
C ARG A 29 -1.46 -8.20 13.16
N SER A 30 -1.28 -9.39 12.57
CA SER A 30 -1.84 -10.63 13.12
C SER A 30 -1.30 -10.92 14.52
N GLN A 31 0.01 -10.85 14.70
CA GLN A 31 0.65 -11.00 16.00
C GLN A 31 0.12 -10.01 17.04
N CYS A 32 -0.09 -8.75 16.64
CA CYS A 32 -0.64 -7.71 17.51
C CYS A 32 -2.04 -8.06 18.04
N LEU A 33 -2.92 -8.54 17.16
CA LEU A 33 -4.29 -8.90 17.51
C LEU A 33 -4.34 -10.13 18.42
N LEU A 34 -3.54 -11.16 18.11
CA LEU A 34 -3.41 -12.37 18.94
C LEU A 34 -2.93 -12.03 20.35
N LEU A 35 -1.86 -11.23 20.48
CA LEU A 35 -1.34 -10.80 21.78
C LEU A 35 -2.33 -9.91 22.55
N SER A 36 -3.06 -9.04 21.85
CA SER A 36 -4.13 -8.24 22.46
C SER A 36 -5.26 -9.11 23.01
N HIS A 37 -5.62 -10.17 22.29
CA HIS A 37 -6.60 -11.16 22.74
C HIS A 37 -6.17 -11.86 24.03
N GLN A 38 -4.87 -12.15 24.16
CA GLN A 38 -4.22 -12.66 25.36
C GLN A 38 -4.00 -11.60 26.46
N LYS A 39 -4.72 -10.46 26.40
CA LYS A 39 -4.68 -9.38 27.39
C LYS A 39 -3.35 -8.63 27.52
N ARG A 40 -2.47 -8.67 26.52
CA ARG A 40 -1.30 -7.78 26.48
C ARG A 40 -1.73 -6.32 26.32
N THR A 41 -1.14 -5.43 27.10
CA THR A 41 -1.50 -4.01 27.07
C THR A 41 -1.01 -3.34 25.79
N ILE A 42 -1.65 -2.24 25.38
CA ILE A 42 -1.19 -1.49 24.20
C ILE A 42 0.24 -0.96 24.39
N THR A 43 0.62 -0.63 25.63
CA THR A 43 1.98 -0.20 25.97
C THR A 43 3.00 -1.31 25.74
N ASP A 44 2.68 -2.55 26.11
CA ASP A 44 3.56 -3.70 25.87
C ASP A 44 3.64 -4.05 24.40
N LEU A 45 2.49 -4.06 23.72
CA LEU A 45 2.42 -4.28 22.26
C LEU A 45 3.26 -3.25 21.51
N SER A 46 3.26 -1.99 21.96
CA SER A 46 4.07 -0.90 21.38
C SER A 46 5.56 -1.21 21.46
N LYS A 47 6.02 -1.73 22.61
CA LYS A 47 7.41 -2.14 22.82
C LYS A 47 7.77 -3.39 22.01
N ILE A 48 6.94 -4.42 22.05
CA ILE A 48 7.18 -5.70 21.35
C ILE A 48 7.27 -5.49 19.82
N LEU A 49 6.38 -4.67 19.26
CA LEU A 49 6.25 -4.51 17.81
C LEU A 49 7.05 -3.32 17.26
N GLY A 50 7.61 -2.49 18.15
CA GLY A 50 8.37 -1.28 17.78
C GLY A 50 7.51 -0.23 17.07
N VAL A 51 6.22 -0.13 17.41
CA VAL A 51 5.29 0.84 16.81
C VAL A 51 4.64 1.70 17.88
N HIS A 52 4.29 2.93 17.53
CA HIS A 52 3.63 3.85 18.45
C HIS A 52 2.24 3.34 18.90
N ARG A 53 1.84 3.62 20.14
CA ARG A 53 0.53 3.27 20.72
C ARG A 53 -0.65 3.60 19.80
N ARG A 54 -0.66 4.80 19.21
CA ARG A 54 -1.70 5.27 18.28
C ARG A 54 -1.83 4.38 17.03
N THR A 55 -0.73 3.75 16.59
CA THR A 55 -0.74 2.82 15.46
C THR A 55 -1.48 1.53 15.82
N ILE A 56 -1.27 1.02 17.03
CA ILE A 56 -1.97 -0.18 17.52
C ILE A 56 -3.47 0.09 17.67
N GLU A 57 -3.84 1.26 18.22
CA GLU A 57 -5.25 1.67 18.32
C GLU A 57 -5.92 1.70 16.93
N ARG A 58 -5.25 2.28 15.93
CA ARG A 58 -5.73 2.28 14.54
C ARG A 58 -5.86 0.87 13.96
N TRP A 59 -4.98 -0.06 14.32
CA TRP A 59 -5.11 -1.46 13.90
C TRP A 59 -6.33 -2.11 14.54
N PHE A 60 -6.60 -1.82 15.82
CA PHE A 60 -7.79 -2.32 16.50
C PHE A 60 -9.08 -1.77 15.88
N ASP A 61 -9.11 -0.46 15.58
CA ASP A 61 -10.25 0.16 14.89
C ASP A 61 -10.47 -0.45 13.51
N SER A 62 -9.39 -0.63 12.75
CA SER A 62 -9.47 -1.21 11.41
C SER A 62 -9.95 -2.68 11.46
N TRP A 63 -9.50 -3.45 12.45
CA TRP A 63 -9.96 -4.83 12.64
C TRP A 63 -11.45 -4.90 12.96
N VAL A 64 -11.93 -4.08 13.90
CA VAL A 64 -13.37 -4.05 14.25
C VAL A 64 -14.23 -3.68 13.04
N LEU A 65 -13.75 -2.81 12.15
CA LEU A 65 -14.51 -2.37 10.98
C LEU A 65 -14.43 -3.35 9.79
N LYS A 66 -13.31 -4.03 9.57
CA LYS A 66 -13.02 -4.75 8.31
C LYS A 66 -12.50 -6.18 8.48
N GLY A 67 -12.32 -6.65 9.72
CA GLY A 67 -11.76 -7.97 10.02
C GLY A 67 -10.42 -8.22 9.32
N VAL A 68 -10.27 -9.40 8.72
CA VAL A 68 -9.05 -9.86 8.02
C VAL A 68 -8.58 -8.89 6.93
N GLN A 69 -9.49 -8.17 6.26
CA GLN A 69 -9.12 -7.20 5.23
C GLN A 69 -8.32 -6.00 5.78
N SER A 70 -8.36 -5.78 7.10
CA SER A 70 -7.57 -4.73 7.75
C SER A 70 -6.08 -5.03 7.87
N LEU A 71 -5.66 -6.29 7.67
CA LEU A 71 -4.29 -6.73 7.89
C LEU A 71 -3.35 -6.28 6.76
N SER A 72 -3.85 -6.23 5.53
CA SER A 72 -3.07 -5.81 4.38
C SER A 72 -2.96 -4.28 4.31
N ILE A 73 -1.97 -3.81 3.56
CA ILE A 73 -1.89 -2.40 3.19
C ILE A 73 -2.78 -2.20 1.97
N GLN A 74 -3.67 -1.21 2.04
CA GLN A 74 -4.51 -0.86 0.90
C GLN A 74 -3.66 -0.45 -0.31
N PRO A 75 -4.01 -0.91 -1.52
CA PRO A 75 -3.32 -0.52 -2.74
C PRO A 75 -3.47 0.98 -3.02
N GLY A 76 -2.62 1.51 -3.91
CA GLY A 76 -2.70 2.92 -4.32
C GLY A 76 -1.99 3.91 -3.38
N ARG A 77 -1.10 3.43 -2.50
CA ARG A 77 -0.14 4.28 -1.80
C ARG A 77 0.98 4.75 -2.74
N GLY A 78 1.52 5.93 -2.49
CA GLY A 78 2.58 6.54 -3.30
C GLY A 78 2.08 7.73 -4.12
N VAL A 79 3.02 8.50 -4.65
CA VAL A 79 2.71 9.61 -5.55
C VAL A 79 2.17 9.02 -6.84
N LYS A 80 0.93 9.38 -7.21
CA LYS A 80 0.36 9.00 -8.50
C LYS A 80 1.20 9.60 -9.62
N THR A 81 1.50 8.82 -10.65
CA THR A 81 2.26 9.29 -11.81
C THR A 81 1.55 10.49 -12.43
N ARG A 82 2.32 11.55 -12.77
CA ARG A 82 1.78 12.79 -13.34
C ARG A 82 1.04 12.59 -14.67
N LEU A 83 1.37 11.52 -15.37
CA LEU A 83 0.77 11.13 -16.65
C LEU A 83 -0.51 10.28 -16.51
N LYS A 84 -0.94 9.97 -15.29
CA LYS A 84 -2.15 9.17 -15.07
C LYS A 84 -3.39 9.93 -15.59
N GLY A 85 -4.18 9.28 -16.44
CA GLY A 85 -5.31 9.88 -17.15
C GLY A 85 -4.98 10.38 -18.57
N TYR A 86 -3.70 10.37 -18.97
CA TYR A 86 -3.25 10.72 -20.32
C TYR A 86 -2.76 9.50 -21.11
N GLU A 87 -3.23 8.30 -20.77
CA GLU A 87 -2.71 7.03 -21.33
C GLU A 87 -2.75 7.02 -22.87
N LYS A 88 -3.88 7.48 -23.45
CA LYS A 88 -4.08 7.52 -24.90
C LYS A 88 -3.14 8.50 -25.60
N GLU A 89 -3.06 9.73 -25.10
CA GLU A 89 -2.18 10.76 -25.68
C GLU A 89 -0.71 10.38 -25.53
N VAL A 90 -0.33 9.72 -24.43
CA VAL A 90 1.04 9.20 -24.27
C VAL A 90 1.34 8.15 -25.35
N CYS A 91 0.43 7.21 -25.63
CA CYS A 91 0.60 6.24 -26.71
C CYS A 91 0.79 6.91 -28.06
N GLU A 92 -0.11 7.81 -28.44
CA GLU A 92 -0.07 8.50 -29.73
C GLU A 92 1.26 9.24 -29.92
N GLN A 93 1.70 9.96 -28.89
CA GLN A 93 2.97 10.69 -28.95
C GLN A 93 4.19 9.77 -28.97
N VAL A 94 4.13 8.62 -28.31
CA VAL A 94 5.21 7.61 -28.34
C VAL A 94 5.28 6.91 -29.69
N GLU A 95 4.15 6.64 -30.35
CA GLU A 95 4.14 6.10 -31.72
C GLU A 95 4.71 7.11 -32.72
N LEU A 96 4.26 8.37 -32.65
CA LEU A 96 4.74 9.48 -33.49
C LEU A 96 6.22 9.78 -33.29
N HIS A 97 6.73 9.64 -32.07
CA HIS A 97 8.10 9.98 -31.69
C HIS A 97 8.93 8.78 -31.20
N SER A 98 8.63 7.57 -31.70
CA SER A 98 9.20 6.29 -31.26
C SER A 98 10.73 6.25 -31.15
N ARG A 99 11.44 7.04 -31.98
CA ARG A 99 12.91 7.15 -31.96
C ARG A 99 13.45 8.09 -30.87
N ASN A 100 12.66 9.05 -30.39
CA ASN A 100 13.11 10.06 -29.42
C ASN A 100 12.02 10.47 -28.40
N LEU A 101 12.05 9.80 -27.24
CA LEU A 101 11.18 10.10 -26.10
C LEU A 101 11.33 11.51 -25.52
N LYS A 102 12.38 12.29 -25.86
CA LYS A 102 12.47 13.69 -25.43
C LYS A 102 11.35 14.54 -26.03
N ASN A 103 10.93 14.23 -27.26
CA ASN A 103 9.86 14.99 -27.92
C ASN A 103 8.53 14.82 -27.19
N VAL A 104 8.25 13.60 -26.72
CA VAL A 104 7.08 13.31 -25.88
C VAL A 104 7.11 14.13 -24.59
N ILE A 105 8.29 14.24 -23.94
CA ILE A 105 8.44 15.07 -22.73
C ILE A 105 8.20 16.55 -23.03
N THR A 106 8.73 17.05 -24.14
CA THR A 106 8.52 18.44 -24.56
C THR A 106 7.04 18.71 -24.85
N TYR A 107 6.35 17.82 -25.56
CA TYR A 107 4.92 17.91 -25.83
C TYR A 107 4.11 18.03 -24.53
N PHE A 108 4.32 17.13 -23.56
CA PHE A 108 3.61 17.19 -22.28
C PHE A 108 3.95 18.41 -21.43
N LYS A 109 5.17 18.94 -21.57
CA LYS A 109 5.56 20.21 -20.94
C LYS A 109 4.83 21.40 -21.57
N GLU A 110 4.69 21.45 -22.88
CA GLU A 110 4.09 22.58 -23.60
C GLU A 110 2.56 22.56 -23.52
N GLN A 111 1.94 21.42 -23.79
CA GLN A 111 0.48 21.31 -23.88
C GLN A 111 -0.20 21.17 -22.50
N HIS A 112 0.43 20.46 -21.55
CA HIS A 112 -0.19 20.15 -20.25
C HIS A 112 0.56 20.76 -19.06
N GLN A 113 1.66 21.49 -19.28
CA GLN A 113 2.55 21.99 -18.22
C GLN A 113 3.07 20.87 -17.28
N ILE A 114 3.08 19.62 -17.76
CA ILE A 114 3.51 18.45 -17.01
C ILE A 114 5.02 18.28 -17.19
N LEU A 115 5.77 18.65 -16.15
CA LEU A 115 7.20 18.41 -16.09
C LEU A 115 7.49 16.99 -15.58
N ILE A 116 8.07 16.15 -16.44
CA ILE A 116 8.51 14.79 -16.13
C ILE A 116 9.91 14.53 -16.68
N CYS A 117 10.63 13.62 -16.04
CA CYS A 117 11.90 13.14 -16.59
C CYS A 117 11.66 11.89 -17.47
N LYS A 118 12.64 11.55 -18.31
CA LYS A 118 12.59 10.37 -19.18
C LYS A 118 12.30 9.08 -18.41
N LYS A 119 12.82 8.95 -17.19
CA LYS A 119 12.59 7.77 -16.34
C LYS A 119 11.14 7.64 -15.91
N THR A 120 10.47 8.75 -15.59
CA THR A 120 9.04 8.77 -15.25
C THR A 120 8.20 8.30 -16.44
N LEU A 121 8.51 8.77 -17.65
CA LEU A 121 7.83 8.32 -18.88
C LEU A 121 8.04 6.82 -19.11
N GLN A 122 9.27 6.32 -18.99
CA GLN A 122 9.56 4.89 -19.15
C GLN A 122 8.87 4.01 -18.10
N ASN A 123 8.83 4.46 -16.84
CA ASN A 123 8.13 3.73 -15.78
C ASN A 123 6.62 3.70 -16.06
N PHE A 124 6.05 4.82 -16.54
CA PHE A 124 4.64 4.90 -16.90
C PHE A 124 4.28 3.94 -18.03
N LEU A 125 5.08 3.88 -19.11
CA LEU A 125 4.86 2.94 -20.21
C LEU A 125 4.90 1.48 -19.73
N LYS A 126 5.88 1.13 -18.89
CA LYS A 126 5.99 -0.20 -18.27
C LYS A 126 4.79 -0.55 -17.39
N GLU A 127 4.31 0.40 -16.58
CA GLU A 127 3.15 0.21 -15.70
C GLU A 127 1.84 0.09 -16.48
N ALA A 128 1.70 0.86 -17.56
CA ALA A 128 0.50 0.90 -18.40
C ALA A 128 0.44 -0.24 -19.43
N GLN A 129 1.49 -1.07 -19.54
CA GLN A 129 1.66 -2.10 -20.59
C GLN A 129 1.57 -1.53 -22.01
N LEU A 130 2.14 -0.34 -22.21
CA LEU A 130 2.18 0.40 -23.48
C LEU A 130 3.59 0.38 -24.08
#